data_AF-A0A6L8KE12-F1
#
_entry.id   AF-A0A6L8KE12-F1
#
_cell.length_a   1.000
_cell.length_b   1.000
_cell.length_c   1.000
_cell.angle_alpha   90.00
_cell.angle_beta   90.00
_cell.angle_gamma   90.00
#
_symmetry.space_group_name_H-M   'P 1'
#
loop_
_entity.id
_entity.type
_entity.pdbx_description
1 polymer ?
#
loop_
_entity_poly.entity_id
_entity_poly.type
_entity_poly.pdbx_seq_one_letter_code
_entity_poly.pdbx_strand_id
1 'polypeptide(L)'
;MKPVIALVGRPNVGKSTLFNRLTRSRDALVADLPGLTRDRHYGEGRVGERPFLVIDTGGFEPVAKEGILHQMAKQTKQAVAEADVVIFLVDGRQGLTPHDKTITDFLRKSGRPVVLVVNKAEGMRYTSVVADFYELGLGEPAVISSAHGDGVHDLVDLALDTAFQQRPEDPEELEKTDRGVKIALVGRPNVGKSTLINTLVGEERVIAFDMPGTTRDSIEIPFERDGKQYTLIDTAGIRRRGKVFEAIEKFSVVKTLQSISEANVVVLMLDAQQDISEQDAHIAGFVLETGRALVIAVNKWDGLESWQRDEIKIDIDRKLDFLGFAKMHFISALKAQGIGPLMKSLDQAYAAAFADLSTPKLTRALIEAVEKQEPKRKGSIRPKMRYAHQGGMNPPVIVIHGNALDAIAEPYKRYLEKHFRETFNLVGTPLRIELRTGKNPFAKGSEK
;
A
#
# COMPACT_ATOMS: atom_id res chain seq x y z
N MET A 1 -7.54 -5.96 -9.47
CA MET A 1 -7.61 -5.10 -8.26
C MET A 1 -7.65 -5.87 -6.97
N LYS A 2 -6.77 -5.52 -6.03
CA LYS A 2 -6.80 -6.07 -4.65
C LYS A 2 -8.15 -5.72 -4.00
N PRO A 3 -8.81 -6.67 -3.33
CA PRO A 3 -10.06 -6.40 -2.62
C PRO A 3 -9.84 -5.46 -1.45
N VAL A 4 -10.85 -4.63 -1.18
CA VAL A 4 -10.83 -3.61 -0.11
C VAL A 4 -11.78 -4.02 1.00
N ILE A 5 -11.26 -4.11 2.22
CA ILE A 5 -11.98 -4.49 3.43
C ILE A 5 -12.10 -3.27 4.34
N ALA A 6 -13.33 -2.86 4.70
CA ALA A 6 -13.54 -1.83 5.71
C ALA A 6 -13.88 -2.45 7.08
N LEU A 7 -13.16 -2.04 8.12
CA LEU A 7 -13.47 -2.41 9.51
C LEU A 7 -14.40 -1.36 10.11
N VAL A 8 -15.64 -1.76 10.41
CA VAL A 8 -16.68 -0.88 10.93
C VAL A 8 -17.16 -1.39 12.28
N GLY A 9 -17.58 -0.48 13.16
CA GLY A 9 -18.11 -0.82 14.47
C GLY A 9 -17.99 0.33 15.46
N ARG A 10 -18.71 0.25 16.56
CA ARG A 10 -18.68 1.28 17.62
C ARG A 10 -17.27 1.40 18.25
N PRO A 11 -16.97 2.47 19.00
CA PRO A 11 -15.71 2.58 19.73
C PRO A 11 -15.43 1.36 20.62
N ASN A 12 -14.14 1.04 20.80
CA ASN A 12 -13.64 0.01 21.72
C ASN A 12 -14.01 -1.46 21.46
N VAL A 13 -14.63 -1.80 20.32
CA VAL A 13 -14.89 -3.21 19.92
C VAL A 13 -13.65 -3.97 19.45
N GLY A 14 -12.49 -3.32 19.35
CA GLY A 14 -11.21 -3.94 18.96
C GLY A 14 -10.85 -3.82 17.47
N LYS A 15 -11.42 -2.86 16.74
CA LYS A 15 -11.11 -2.60 15.31
C LYS A 15 -9.63 -2.35 15.06
N SER A 16 -9.01 -1.44 15.80
CA SER A 16 -7.58 -1.14 15.62
C SER A 16 -6.69 -2.31 16.04
N THR A 17 -7.14 -3.17 16.97
CA THR A 17 -6.45 -4.43 17.30
C THR A 17 -6.52 -5.41 16.13
N LEU A 18 -7.69 -5.58 15.52
CA LEU A 18 -7.85 -6.42 14.33
C LEU A 18 -7.05 -5.85 13.16
N PHE A 19 -7.18 -4.56 12.87
CA PHE A 19 -6.41 -3.85 11.85
C PHE A 19 -4.93 -4.16 11.98
N ASN A 20 -4.34 -3.88 13.16
CA ASN A 20 -2.93 -4.17 13.41
C ASN A 20 -2.58 -5.64 13.22
N ARG A 21 -3.48 -6.59 13.52
CA ARG A 21 -3.22 -8.01 13.30
C ARG A 21 -3.24 -8.37 11.81
N LEU A 22 -4.21 -7.84 11.07
CA LEU A 22 -4.32 -8.03 9.62
C LEU A 22 -3.14 -7.42 8.87
N THR A 23 -2.62 -6.31 9.37
CA THR A 23 -1.55 -5.55 8.74
C THR A 23 -0.15 -5.84 9.28
N ARG A 24 -0.01 -6.59 10.38
CA ARG A 24 1.28 -7.03 10.95
C ARG A 24 1.55 -8.52 10.77
N SER A 25 0.88 -9.19 9.82
CA SER A 25 1.46 -10.43 9.29
C SER A 25 2.85 -10.08 8.73
N ARG A 26 3.80 -11.02 8.71
CA ARG A 26 5.22 -10.73 8.40
C ARG A 26 5.43 -10.01 7.04
N ASP A 27 4.40 -10.01 6.19
CA ASP A 27 4.39 -9.45 4.84
C ASP A 27 3.44 -8.25 4.65
N ALA A 28 2.74 -7.84 5.71
CA ALA A 28 1.66 -6.85 5.66
C ALA A 28 2.14 -5.44 6.09
N LEU A 29 1.49 -4.41 5.55
CA LEU A 29 1.97 -3.02 5.53
C LEU A 29 0.95 -2.09 6.21
N VAL A 30 1.41 -1.08 6.94
CA VAL A 30 0.56 -0.05 7.55
C VAL A 30 1.10 1.32 7.19
N ALA A 31 0.36 2.07 6.38
CA ALA A 31 0.63 3.49 6.22
C ALA A 31 -0.38 4.30 7.01
N ASP A 32 0.14 5.12 7.91
CA ASP A 32 -0.59 6.26 8.44
C ASP A 32 -0.53 7.37 7.36
N LEU A 33 -1.69 7.73 6.77
CA LEU A 33 -1.81 8.78 5.74
C LEU A 33 -2.40 10.11 6.29
N PRO A 34 -1.63 10.95 7.01
CA PRO A 34 -2.02 12.32 7.30
C PRO A 34 -2.24 13.19 6.06
N GLY A 35 -3.18 14.13 6.16
CA GLY A 35 -3.62 15.02 5.07
C GLY A 35 -4.95 14.65 4.44
N LEU A 36 -5.48 13.45 4.69
CA LEU A 36 -6.83 13.03 4.28
C LEU A 36 -7.62 12.56 5.51
N THR A 37 -7.91 13.51 6.39
CA THR A 37 -8.59 13.36 7.70
C THR A 37 -7.91 12.41 8.68
N ARG A 38 -7.61 12.95 9.87
CA ARG A 38 -6.74 12.44 10.94
C ARG A 38 -7.16 11.10 11.58
N ASP A 39 -8.16 10.40 11.04
CA ASP A 39 -8.89 9.32 11.72
C ASP A 39 -8.91 7.96 10.96
N ARG A 40 -8.26 7.83 9.79
CA ARG A 40 -8.25 6.57 9.01
C ARG A 40 -6.86 5.98 8.86
N HIS A 41 -6.72 4.71 9.24
CA HIS A 41 -5.51 3.94 8.98
C HIS A 41 -5.75 3.03 7.78
N TYR A 42 -4.80 3.02 6.86
CA TYR A 42 -4.82 2.15 5.69
C TYR A 42 -3.68 1.16 5.80
N GLY A 43 -3.94 -0.09 5.44
CA GLY A 43 -2.91 -1.10 5.43
C GLY A 43 -3.14 -2.12 4.35
N GLU A 44 -2.06 -2.78 3.98
CA GLU A 44 -2.10 -3.97 3.14
C GLU A 44 -2.01 -5.19 4.04
N GLY A 45 -2.96 -6.11 3.92
CA GLY A 45 -2.95 -7.41 4.58
C GLY A 45 -2.79 -8.54 3.58
N ARG A 46 -2.43 -9.72 4.07
CA ARG A 46 -2.34 -10.94 3.24
C ARG A 46 -2.75 -12.16 4.04
N VAL A 47 -3.59 -13.00 3.44
CA VAL A 47 -3.91 -14.35 3.94
C VAL A 47 -3.63 -15.35 2.83
N GLY A 48 -2.77 -16.33 3.13
CA GLY A 48 -2.17 -17.20 2.11
C GLY A 48 -1.51 -16.41 0.99
N GLU A 49 -1.94 -16.62 -0.24
CA GLU A 49 -1.48 -15.90 -1.43
C GLU A 49 -2.38 -14.73 -1.84
N ARG A 50 -3.43 -14.42 -1.06
CA ARG A 50 -4.46 -13.43 -1.40
C ARG A 50 -4.18 -12.09 -0.69
N PRO A 51 -3.61 -11.07 -1.37
CA PRO A 51 -3.40 -9.74 -0.77
C PRO A 51 -4.70 -8.92 -0.80
N PHE A 52 -4.88 -8.05 0.19
CA PHE A 52 -6.03 -7.16 0.29
C PHE A 52 -5.65 -5.82 0.94
N LEU A 53 -6.45 -4.79 0.72
CA LEU A 53 -6.36 -3.53 1.44
C LEU A 53 -7.36 -3.54 2.58
N VAL A 54 -6.96 -3.04 3.75
CA VAL A 54 -7.83 -2.88 4.92
C VAL A 54 -7.86 -1.43 5.37
N ILE A 55 -9.05 -0.96 5.73
CA ILE A 55 -9.32 0.41 6.18
C ILE A 55 -9.90 0.34 7.60
N ASP A 56 -9.23 0.96 8.57
CA ASP A 56 -9.83 1.20 9.88
C ASP A 56 -10.61 2.53 9.83
N THR A 57 -11.93 2.45 9.99
CA THR A 57 -12.81 3.64 9.88
C THR A 57 -12.93 4.44 11.17
N GLY A 58 -12.19 4.10 12.23
CA GLY A 58 -12.35 4.69 13.56
C GLY A 58 -13.69 4.30 14.22
N GLY A 59 -13.94 4.76 15.45
CA GLY A 59 -15.22 4.53 16.15
C GLY A 59 -16.41 5.14 15.40
N PHE A 60 -17.34 4.32 14.91
CA PHE A 60 -18.52 4.84 14.20
C PHE A 60 -19.60 5.27 15.19
N GLU A 61 -19.95 6.57 15.19
CA GLU A 61 -21.06 7.16 15.95
C GLU A 61 -22.07 7.84 15.00
N PRO A 62 -23.19 7.18 14.67
CA PRO A 62 -24.13 7.65 13.64
C PRO A 62 -25.05 8.82 14.04
N VAL A 63 -25.04 9.28 15.30
CA VAL A 63 -26.06 10.20 15.84
C VAL A 63 -25.63 11.67 15.86
N ALA A 64 -24.38 11.98 15.51
CA ALA A 64 -23.88 13.34 15.63
C ALA A 64 -24.29 14.25 14.45
N LYS A 65 -25.02 15.32 14.78
CA LYS A 65 -25.49 16.33 13.82
C LYS A 65 -24.48 17.46 13.60
N GLU A 66 -23.56 17.71 14.53
CA GLU A 66 -22.51 18.73 14.45
C GLU A 66 -21.22 18.26 15.16
N GLY A 67 -20.09 18.91 14.89
CA GLY A 67 -18.80 18.63 15.55
C GLY A 67 -18.00 17.46 14.95
N ILE A 68 -16.96 17.03 15.70
CA ILE A 68 -15.99 15.99 15.28
C ILE A 68 -16.70 14.67 14.93
N LEU A 69 -17.73 14.31 15.68
CA LEU A 69 -18.49 13.07 15.50
C LEU A 69 -19.29 13.03 14.18
N HIS A 70 -19.78 14.17 13.68
CA HIS A 70 -20.45 14.25 12.37
C HIS A 70 -19.46 14.00 11.21
N GLN A 71 -18.23 14.52 11.35
CA GLN A 71 -17.17 14.26 10.39
C GLN A 71 -16.78 12.78 10.38
N MET A 72 -16.69 12.13 11.54
CA MET A 72 -16.43 10.69 11.63
C MET A 72 -17.51 9.86 10.93
N ALA A 73 -18.79 10.19 11.11
CA ALA A 73 -19.90 9.51 10.42
C ALA A 73 -19.83 9.65 8.89
N LYS A 74 -19.49 10.85 8.38
CA LYS A 74 -19.30 11.09 6.93
C LYS A 74 -18.11 10.29 6.37
N GLN A 75 -17.07 10.11 7.18
CA GLN A 75 -15.88 9.38 6.80
C GLN A 75 -16.09 7.86 6.75
N THR A 76 -16.73 7.27 7.76
CA THR A 76 -17.08 5.83 7.74
C THR A 76 -18.01 5.51 6.57
N LYS A 77 -18.95 6.40 6.26
CA LYS A 77 -19.82 6.28 5.07
C LYS A 77 -19.02 6.15 3.78
N GLN A 78 -17.99 6.97 3.63
CA GLN A 78 -17.12 6.93 2.46
C GLN A 78 -16.28 5.66 2.42
N ALA A 79 -15.70 5.23 3.54
CA ALA A 79 -14.92 3.99 3.59
C ALA A 79 -15.77 2.75 3.26
N VAL A 80 -17.00 2.68 3.77
CA VAL A 80 -17.97 1.63 3.40
C VAL A 80 -18.29 1.71 1.91
N ALA A 81 -18.54 2.91 1.38
CA ALA A 81 -18.83 3.09 -0.05
C ALA A 81 -17.65 2.72 -0.97
N GLU A 82 -16.42 2.70 -0.46
CA GLU A 82 -15.20 2.33 -1.22
C GLU A 82 -14.78 0.87 -1.01
N ALA A 83 -15.34 0.15 -0.03
CA ALA A 83 -14.97 -1.22 0.30
C ALA A 83 -15.72 -2.27 -0.52
N ASP A 84 -15.04 -3.32 -0.93
CA ASP A 84 -15.64 -4.49 -1.58
C ASP A 84 -16.42 -5.33 -0.56
N VAL A 85 -15.96 -5.37 0.69
CA VAL A 85 -16.64 -6.04 1.82
C VAL A 85 -16.43 -5.25 3.11
N VAL A 86 -17.46 -5.26 3.97
CA VAL A 86 -17.40 -4.63 5.29
C VAL A 86 -17.31 -5.71 6.36
N ILE A 87 -16.32 -5.64 7.24
CA ILE A 87 -16.28 -6.41 8.47
C ILE A 87 -16.88 -5.55 9.57
N PHE A 88 -18.06 -5.93 10.07
CA PHE A 88 -18.74 -5.23 11.15
C PHE A 88 -18.44 -5.89 12.50
N LEU A 89 -17.62 -5.24 13.31
CA LEU A 89 -17.19 -5.73 14.62
C LEU A 89 -18.13 -5.27 15.73
N VAL A 90 -18.54 -6.24 16.55
CA VAL A 90 -19.25 -6.07 17.82
C VAL A 90 -18.45 -6.70 18.96
N ASP A 91 -18.75 -6.33 20.21
CA ASP A 91 -18.04 -6.82 21.40
C ASP A 91 -18.84 -7.91 22.11
N GLY A 92 -18.36 -9.16 22.06
CA GLY A 92 -19.03 -10.31 22.67
C GLY A 92 -19.11 -10.25 24.20
N ARG A 93 -18.26 -9.46 24.88
CA ARG A 93 -18.31 -9.32 26.34
C ARG A 93 -19.39 -8.34 26.78
N GLN A 94 -19.65 -7.32 25.97
CA GLN A 94 -20.63 -6.28 26.26
C GLN A 94 -22.01 -6.60 25.70
N GLY A 95 -22.11 -7.57 24.79
CA GLY A 95 -23.36 -7.94 24.14
C GLY A 95 -23.84 -6.89 23.15
N LEU A 96 -25.09 -7.05 22.71
CA LEU A 96 -25.70 -6.19 21.69
C LEU A 96 -26.08 -4.82 22.28
N THR A 97 -25.69 -3.74 21.60
CA THR A 97 -26.03 -2.37 22.01
C THR A 97 -26.94 -1.65 21.00
N PRO A 98 -27.68 -0.59 21.40
CA PRO A 98 -28.46 0.23 20.47
C PRO A 98 -27.61 0.89 19.37
N HIS A 99 -26.34 1.16 19.68
CA HIS A 99 -25.40 1.68 18.68
C HIS A 99 -25.24 0.66 17.56
N ASP A 100 -24.99 -0.61 17.89
CA ASP A 100 -24.83 -1.69 16.91
C ASP A 100 -26.04 -1.85 15.98
N LYS A 101 -27.27 -1.68 16.52
CA LYS A 101 -28.51 -1.64 15.70
C LYS A 101 -28.51 -0.48 14.71
N THR A 102 -28.08 0.71 15.14
CA THR A 102 -27.98 1.89 14.27
C THR A 102 -26.92 1.73 13.18
N ILE A 103 -25.78 1.11 13.51
CA ILE A 103 -24.73 0.77 12.52
C ILE A 103 -25.27 -0.23 11.50
N THR A 104 -25.99 -1.25 11.97
CA THR A 104 -26.61 -2.28 11.12
C THR A 104 -27.57 -1.67 10.10
N ASP A 105 -28.45 -0.76 10.52
CA ASP A 105 -29.39 -0.09 9.62
C ASP A 105 -28.69 0.76 8.55
N PHE A 106 -27.57 1.38 8.92
CA PHE A 106 -26.73 2.10 7.97
C PHE A 106 -26.07 1.15 6.96
N LEU A 107 -25.48 0.05 7.44
CA LEU A 107 -24.78 -0.93 6.59
C LEU A 107 -25.73 -1.63 5.62
N ARG A 108 -26.94 -1.99 6.04
CA ARG A 108 -28.00 -2.55 5.16
C ARG A 108 -28.33 -1.62 3.99
N LYS A 109 -28.38 -0.31 4.24
CA LYS A 109 -28.67 0.71 3.21
C LYS A 109 -27.48 0.96 2.28
N SER A 110 -26.27 0.53 2.65
CA SER A 110 -25.07 0.76 1.85
C SER A 110 -24.99 -0.13 0.61
N GLY A 111 -25.71 -1.25 0.60
CA GLY A 111 -25.67 -2.25 -0.49
C GLY A 111 -24.36 -3.03 -0.59
N ARG A 112 -23.41 -2.81 0.34
CA ARG A 112 -22.16 -3.57 0.41
C ARG A 112 -22.35 -4.85 1.21
N PRO A 113 -21.68 -5.96 0.83
CA PRO A 113 -21.69 -7.17 1.63
C PRO A 113 -21.05 -6.91 3.00
N VAL A 114 -21.65 -7.48 4.03
CA VAL A 114 -21.25 -7.30 5.43
C VAL A 114 -21.02 -8.65 6.06
N VAL A 115 -19.85 -8.83 6.67
CA VAL A 115 -19.52 -9.96 7.54
C VAL A 115 -19.63 -9.48 8.98
N LEU A 116 -20.60 -10.00 9.73
CA LEU A 116 -20.77 -9.69 11.15
C LEU A 116 -19.77 -10.48 11.98
N VAL A 117 -19.06 -9.78 12.87
CA VAL A 117 -17.96 -10.34 13.66
C VAL A 117 -18.12 -10.02 15.13
N VAL A 118 -18.24 -11.06 15.95
CA VAL A 118 -18.21 -10.93 17.41
C VAL A 118 -16.77 -11.09 17.89
N ASN A 119 -16.18 -9.97 18.32
CA ASN A 119 -14.81 -9.92 18.82
C ASN A 119 -14.75 -10.07 20.34
N LYS A 120 -13.54 -10.32 20.86
CA LYS A 120 -13.26 -10.51 22.30
C LYS A 120 -13.95 -11.74 22.89
N ALA A 121 -14.14 -12.79 22.11
CA ALA A 121 -14.85 -14.00 22.49
C ALA A 121 -14.00 -15.01 23.28
N GLU A 122 -12.88 -14.59 23.88
CA GLU A 122 -11.94 -15.49 24.54
C GLU A 122 -12.61 -16.27 25.68
N GLY A 123 -12.47 -17.60 25.69
CA GLY A 123 -12.96 -18.45 26.78
C GLY A 123 -14.49 -18.54 26.90
N MET A 124 -15.24 -18.00 25.94
CA MET A 124 -16.70 -18.04 25.94
C MET A 124 -17.25 -19.20 25.10
N ARG A 125 -18.46 -19.68 25.45
CA ARG A 125 -19.16 -20.69 24.66
C ARG A 125 -19.82 -20.04 23.45
N TYR A 126 -19.52 -20.57 22.25
CA TYR A 126 -20.02 -20.06 20.97
C TYR A 126 -21.52 -19.73 20.99
N THR A 127 -22.35 -20.70 21.39
CA THR A 127 -23.82 -20.57 21.41
C THR A 127 -24.34 -19.42 22.27
N SER A 128 -23.65 -19.10 23.37
CA SER A 128 -24.04 -18.03 24.28
C SER A 128 -23.63 -16.65 23.76
N VAL A 129 -22.53 -16.58 23.01
CA VAL A 129 -21.98 -15.32 22.50
C VAL A 129 -22.72 -14.82 21.28
N VAL A 130 -23.14 -15.71 20.38
CA VAL A 130 -23.75 -15.33 19.09
C VAL A 130 -25.25 -15.06 19.17
N ALA A 131 -25.94 -15.59 20.20
CA ALA A 131 -27.40 -15.59 20.31
C ALA A 131 -28.00 -14.18 20.13
N ASP A 132 -27.48 -13.20 20.86
CA ASP A 132 -27.96 -11.82 20.83
C ASP A 132 -27.73 -11.16 19.47
N PHE A 133 -26.68 -11.55 18.75
CA PHE A 133 -26.27 -10.89 17.51
C PHE A 133 -27.02 -11.40 16.27
N TYR A 134 -27.70 -12.55 16.36
CA TYR A 134 -28.63 -12.98 15.31
C TYR A 134 -29.77 -11.98 15.09
N GLU A 135 -30.16 -11.21 16.13
CA GLU A 135 -31.17 -10.14 16.00
C GLU A 135 -30.78 -9.08 14.97
N LEU A 136 -29.48 -8.91 14.70
CA LEU A 136 -29.00 -7.95 13.70
C LEU A 136 -29.33 -8.38 12.28
N GLY A 137 -29.68 -9.65 12.04
CA GLY A 137 -30.10 -10.16 10.74
C GLY A 137 -29.08 -9.87 9.63
N LEU A 138 -27.80 -10.11 9.90
CA LEU A 138 -26.67 -9.95 8.98
C LEU A 138 -26.01 -11.30 8.63
N GLY A 139 -26.73 -12.41 8.81
CA GLY A 139 -26.21 -13.76 8.64
C GLY A 139 -25.59 -14.34 9.91
N GLU A 140 -24.82 -15.42 9.74
CA GLU A 140 -24.13 -16.11 10.83
C GLU A 140 -22.94 -15.27 11.34
N PRO A 141 -22.88 -14.91 12.64
CA PRO A 141 -21.77 -14.14 13.17
C PRO A 141 -20.48 -14.97 13.23
N ALA A 142 -19.41 -14.46 12.62
CA ALA A 142 -18.07 -14.99 12.84
C ALA A 142 -17.57 -14.62 14.24
N VAL A 143 -16.91 -15.54 14.93
CA VAL A 143 -16.45 -15.32 16.30
C VAL A 143 -14.93 -15.31 16.34
N ILE A 144 -14.34 -14.24 16.88
CA ILE A 144 -12.88 -14.07 16.88
C ILE A 144 -12.35 -13.57 18.22
N SER A 145 -11.04 -13.74 18.39
CA SER A 145 -10.24 -12.90 19.28
C SER A 145 -9.18 -12.14 18.48
N SER A 146 -9.37 -10.83 18.30
CA SER A 146 -8.35 -9.99 17.68
C SER A 146 -7.06 -9.91 18.52
N ALA A 147 -7.17 -10.06 19.85
CA ALA A 147 -6.03 -9.99 20.74
C ALA A 147 -5.16 -11.24 20.64
N HIS A 148 -5.76 -12.43 20.60
CA HIS A 148 -5.04 -13.71 20.58
C HIS A 148 -4.83 -14.26 19.16
N GLY A 149 -5.69 -13.89 18.20
CA GLY A 149 -5.64 -14.31 16.80
C GLY A 149 -6.63 -15.39 16.41
N ASP A 150 -7.40 -15.90 17.38
CA ASP A 150 -8.38 -16.97 17.16
C ASP A 150 -9.45 -16.56 16.15
N GLY A 151 -9.72 -17.41 15.16
CA GLY A 151 -10.74 -17.21 14.13
C GLY A 151 -10.44 -16.10 13.11
N VAL A 152 -9.30 -15.39 13.23
CA VAL A 152 -8.98 -14.25 12.34
C VAL A 152 -8.67 -14.71 10.91
N HIS A 153 -8.01 -15.86 10.75
CA HIS A 153 -7.71 -16.40 9.42
C HIS A 153 -9.00 -16.74 8.67
N ASP A 154 -9.87 -17.53 9.29
CA ASP A 154 -11.15 -17.95 8.71
C ASP A 154 -12.06 -16.75 8.41
N LEU A 155 -12.06 -15.73 9.28
CA LEU A 155 -12.77 -14.47 9.04
C LEU A 155 -12.31 -13.79 7.75
N VAL A 156 -11.00 -13.69 7.54
CA VAL A 156 -10.47 -13.02 6.35
C VAL A 156 -10.77 -13.84 5.10
N ASP A 157 -10.63 -15.16 5.15
CA ASP A 157 -10.99 -16.03 4.04
C ASP A 157 -12.47 -15.84 3.67
N LEU A 158 -13.37 -15.86 4.65
CA LEU A 158 -14.79 -15.58 4.46
C LEU A 158 -15.05 -14.19 3.85
N ALA A 159 -14.38 -13.16 4.34
CA ALA A 159 -14.52 -11.80 3.83
C ALA A 159 -14.03 -11.68 2.38
N LEU A 160 -12.90 -12.31 2.05
CA LEU A 160 -12.37 -12.33 0.69
C LEU A 160 -13.28 -13.10 -0.26
N ASP A 161 -13.74 -14.29 0.13
CA ASP A 161 -14.67 -15.08 -0.68
C ASP A 161 -15.96 -14.30 -0.95
N THR A 162 -16.48 -13.61 0.06
CA THR A 162 -17.65 -12.73 -0.08
C THR A 162 -17.38 -11.56 -1.04
N ALA A 163 -16.18 -10.95 -0.96
CA ALA A 163 -15.78 -9.87 -1.86
C ALA A 163 -15.63 -10.35 -3.31
N PHE A 164 -15.12 -11.57 -3.52
CA PHE A 164 -14.90 -12.14 -4.86
C PHE A 164 -16.19 -12.69 -5.49
N GLN A 165 -17.12 -13.26 -4.73
CA GLN A 165 -18.42 -13.72 -5.23
C GLN A 165 -19.25 -12.61 -5.89
N GLN A 166 -19.02 -11.35 -5.50
CA GLN A 166 -19.71 -10.20 -6.07
C GLN A 166 -18.98 -9.56 -7.26
N ARG A 167 -17.76 -10.02 -7.55
CA ARG A 167 -17.07 -9.61 -8.77
C ARG A 167 -17.58 -10.47 -9.92
N PRO A 168 -17.90 -9.89 -11.10
CA PRO A 168 -17.99 -10.72 -12.29
C PRO A 168 -16.70 -11.52 -12.38
N GLU A 169 -16.79 -12.81 -12.70
CA GLU A 169 -15.62 -13.61 -13.05
C GLU A 169 -14.84 -12.79 -14.08
N ASP A 170 -13.66 -12.27 -13.68
CA ASP A 170 -12.67 -11.93 -14.67
C ASP A 170 -12.51 -13.23 -15.46
N PRO A 171 -12.69 -13.21 -16.81
CA PRO A 171 -12.44 -14.39 -17.61
C PRO A 171 -11.12 -14.98 -17.13
N GLU A 172 -11.12 -16.31 -16.92
CA GLU A 172 -9.98 -17.17 -16.59
C GLU A 172 -8.64 -16.50 -16.86
N GLU A 173 -7.60 -16.72 -16.04
CA GLU A 173 -6.20 -16.36 -16.29
C GLU A 173 -5.74 -16.68 -17.74
N LEU A 174 -6.21 -15.90 -18.69
CA LEU A 174 -6.13 -16.10 -20.13
C LEU A 174 -4.90 -15.33 -20.51
N GLU A 175 -3.79 -16.03 -20.30
CA GLU A 175 -2.45 -15.64 -20.62
C GLU A 175 -2.01 -14.37 -19.88
N LYS A 176 -0.84 -14.43 -19.26
CA LYS A 176 -0.03 -13.24 -19.00
C LYS A 176 0.35 -12.65 -20.35
N THR A 177 -0.61 -12.06 -21.07
CA THR A 177 -0.34 -11.15 -22.16
C THR A 177 0.54 -10.07 -21.57
N ASP A 178 1.70 -9.90 -22.18
CA ASP A 178 2.77 -9.02 -21.73
C ASP A 178 2.28 -7.58 -21.77
N ARG A 179 1.54 -7.13 -20.74
CA ARG A 179 0.99 -5.76 -20.64
C ARG A 179 2.07 -4.70 -20.40
N GLY A 180 3.34 -5.05 -20.59
CA GLY A 180 4.48 -4.18 -20.42
C GLY A 180 4.64 -3.65 -18.99
N VAL A 181 5.35 -2.53 -18.87
CA VAL A 181 5.62 -1.92 -17.56
C VAL A 181 4.38 -1.17 -17.06
N LYS A 182 3.83 -1.61 -15.92
CA LYS A 182 2.69 -0.94 -15.29
C LYS A 182 3.15 0.28 -14.49
N ILE A 183 2.63 1.46 -14.84
CA ILE A 183 2.99 2.74 -14.24
C ILE A 183 1.76 3.35 -13.56
N ALA A 184 1.88 3.73 -12.29
CA ALA A 184 0.88 4.55 -11.60
C ALA A 184 1.37 5.99 -11.42
N LEU A 185 0.51 6.96 -11.76
CA LEU A 185 0.77 8.38 -11.54
C LEU A 185 0.03 8.86 -10.29
N VAL A 186 0.78 9.20 -9.26
CA VAL A 186 0.24 9.58 -7.95
C VAL A 186 0.70 10.97 -7.53
N GLY A 187 -0.06 11.60 -6.65
CA GLY A 187 0.22 12.96 -6.18
C GLY A 187 -1.09 13.68 -5.88
N ARG A 188 -0.98 14.87 -5.28
CA ARG A 188 -2.16 15.69 -4.93
C ARG A 188 -3.04 16.08 -6.13
N PRO A 189 -4.28 16.52 -5.90
CA PRO A 189 -5.08 17.17 -6.95
C PRO A 189 -4.31 18.34 -7.58
N ASN A 190 -4.54 18.60 -8.87
CA ASN A 190 -4.02 19.76 -9.61
C ASN A 190 -2.48 19.88 -9.76
N VAL A 191 -1.70 18.86 -9.35
CA VAL A 191 -0.24 18.80 -9.61
C VAL A 191 0.11 18.59 -11.08
N GLY A 192 -0.88 18.26 -11.92
CA GLY A 192 -0.72 18.10 -13.37
C GLY A 192 -0.65 16.65 -13.87
N LYS A 193 -1.16 15.68 -13.11
CA LYS A 193 -1.25 14.26 -13.52
C LYS A 193 -1.91 14.06 -14.88
N SER A 194 -3.12 14.59 -15.07
CA SER A 194 -3.85 14.47 -16.34
C SER A 194 -3.11 15.14 -17.50
N THR A 195 -2.43 16.26 -17.23
CA THR A 195 -1.60 16.93 -18.23
C THR A 195 -0.45 16.02 -18.65
N LEU A 196 0.27 15.42 -17.69
CA LEU A 196 1.38 14.51 -18.00
C LEU A 196 0.91 13.29 -18.79
N ILE A 197 -0.24 12.70 -18.45
CA ILE A 197 -0.77 11.55 -19.20
C ILE A 197 -1.09 11.95 -20.64
N ASN A 198 -1.77 13.08 -20.86
CA ASN A 198 -2.08 13.53 -22.21
C ASN A 198 -0.81 13.84 -23.02
N THR A 199 0.21 14.42 -22.36
CA THR A 199 1.51 14.66 -23.01
C THR A 199 2.20 13.36 -23.36
N LEU A 200 2.18 12.35 -22.48
CA LEU A 200 2.76 11.03 -22.76
C LEU A 200 2.04 10.34 -23.92
N VAL A 201 0.70 10.35 -23.91
CA VAL A 201 -0.13 9.69 -24.94
C VAL A 201 -0.08 10.44 -26.28
N GLY A 202 0.04 11.76 -26.26
CA GLY A 202 0.03 12.62 -27.44
C GLY A 202 1.41 12.89 -28.07
N GLU A 203 2.49 12.30 -27.54
CA GLU A 203 3.80 12.39 -28.19
C GLU A 203 3.81 11.58 -29.50
N GLU A 204 4.43 12.11 -30.56
CA GLU A 204 4.52 11.45 -31.89
C GLU A 204 5.11 10.02 -31.85
N ARG A 205 5.83 9.70 -30.77
CA ARG A 205 6.48 8.40 -30.54
C ARG A 205 5.63 7.42 -29.75
N VAL A 206 4.41 7.81 -29.38
CA VAL A 206 3.53 7.01 -28.54
C VAL A 206 2.32 6.56 -29.33
N ILE A 207 2.15 5.23 -29.40
CA ILE A 207 0.98 4.60 -30.02
C ILE A 207 0.06 4.19 -28.88
N ALA A 208 -1.12 4.80 -28.79
CA ALA A 208 -2.17 4.38 -27.88
C ALA A 208 -3.04 3.30 -28.53
N PHE A 209 -3.41 2.27 -27.78
CA PHE A 209 -4.34 1.26 -28.26
C PHE A 209 -5.78 1.64 -27.90
N ASP A 210 -6.68 1.65 -28.89
CA ASP A 210 -8.10 1.85 -28.67
C ASP A 210 -8.73 0.59 -28.06
N MET A 211 -9.23 0.67 -26.82
CA MET A 211 -10.07 -0.39 -26.24
C MET A 211 -11.56 0.00 -26.21
N PRO A 212 -12.46 -0.88 -26.68
CA PRO A 212 -13.91 -0.69 -26.58
C PRO A 212 -14.37 -0.74 -25.11
N GLY A 213 -15.40 0.05 -24.79
CA GLY A 213 -15.76 0.40 -23.43
C GLY A 213 -16.28 -0.74 -22.55
N THR A 214 -15.81 -0.75 -21.30
CA THR A 214 -16.57 -1.19 -20.14
C THR A 214 -16.39 -0.16 -19.02
N THR A 215 -17.48 0.15 -18.34
CA THR A 215 -17.54 1.17 -17.28
C THR A 215 -17.67 0.48 -15.93
N ARG A 216 -16.71 0.70 -15.02
CA ARG A 216 -16.93 1.15 -13.62
C ARG A 216 -15.69 1.04 -12.74
N ASP A 217 -14.75 0.18 -13.11
CA ASP A 217 -13.54 -0.12 -12.35
C ASP A 217 -12.28 0.20 -13.19
N SER A 218 -11.16 0.54 -12.55
CA SER A 218 -9.97 1.24 -13.08
C SER A 218 -9.69 1.17 -14.60
N ILE A 219 -9.48 2.34 -15.21
CA ILE A 219 -9.17 2.47 -16.65
C ILE A 219 -7.65 2.36 -16.82
N GLU A 220 -7.19 1.21 -17.32
CA GLU A 220 -5.82 1.00 -17.82
C GLU A 220 -5.68 1.65 -19.21
N ILE A 221 -4.63 2.44 -19.44
CA ILE A 221 -4.29 2.99 -20.77
C ILE A 221 -2.97 2.35 -21.23
N PRO A 222 -3.02 1.37 -22.15
CA PRO A 222 -1.81 0.84 -22.76
C PRO A 222 -1.24 1.84 -23.76
N PHE A 223 0.08 1.96 -23.79
CA PHE A 223 0.79 2.76 -24.77
C PHE A 223 2.15 2.14 -25.07
N GLU A 224 2.65 2.34 -26.29
CA GLU A 224 3.99 1.93 -26.68
C GLU A 224 4.90 3.14 -26.82
N ARG A 225 6.16 3.04 -26.37
CA ARG A 225 7.19 4.06 -26.61
C ARG A 225 8.53 3.41 -26.89
N ASP A 226 9.21 3.82 -27.96
CA ASP A 226 10.54 3.32 -28.33
C ASP A 226 10.59 1.77 -28.39
N GLY A 227 9.52 1.13 -28.87
CA GLY A 227 9.40 -0.33 -28.97
C GLY A 227 9.07 -1.06 -27.66
N LYS A 228 8.83 -0.35 -26.57
CA LYS A 228 8.46 -0.91 -25.25
C LYS A 228 7.02 -0.63 -24.92
N GLN A 229 6.33 -1.65 -24.40
CA GLN A 229 4.96 -1.53 -23.94
C GLN A 229 4.89 -1.03 -22.51
N TYR A 230 3.93 -0.15 -22.25
CA TYR A 230 3.63 0.42 -20.95
C TYR A 230 2.12 0.42 -20.73
N THR A 231 1.71 0.36 -19.47
CA THR A 231 0.30 0.51 -19.09
C THR A 231 0.17 1.54 -17.98
N LEU A 232 -0.56 2.62 -18.22
CA LEU A 232 -0.90 3.60 -17.19
C LEU A 232 -2.10 3.11 -16.38
N ILE A 233 -1.91 2.92 -15.08
CA ILE A 233 -2.97 2.56 -14.13
C ILE A 233 -3.62 3.84 -13.60
N ASP A 234 -4.95 3.81 -13.51
CA ASP A 234 -5.80 4.80 -12.82
C ASP A 234 -5.86 6.18 -13.49
N THR A 235 -6.36 6.13 -14.72
CA THR A 235 -6.65 7.30 -15.56
C THR A 235 -8.08 7.81 -15.39
N ALA A 236 -8.75 7.49 -14.28
CA ALA A 236 -10.17 7.77 -14.05
C ALA A 236 -10.54 9.26 -14.23
N GLY A 237 -9.58 10.18 -14.04
CA GLY A 237 -9.75 11.62 -14.27
C GLY A 237 -9.64 12.09 -15.73
N ILE A 238 -9.34 11.22 -16.70
CA ILE A 238 -9.08 11.60 -18.09
C ILE A 238 -10.30 11.36 -18.98
N ARG A 239 -10.96 10.21 -18.87
CA ARG A 239 -12.14 9.89 -19.71
C ARG A 239 -13.44 10.61 -19.28
N ARG A 240 -13.53 11.15 -18.05
CA ARG A 240 -14.76 11.79 -17.55
C ARG A 240 -14.93 13.28 -17.85
N ARG A 241 -14.01 13.90 -18.59
CA ARG A 241 -14.14 15.33 -19.01
C ARG A 241 -15.27 15.60 -20.01
N GLY A 242 -16.09 14.61 -20.35
CA GLY A 242 -17.12 14.69 -21.37
C GLY A 242 -18.51 15.20 -20.96
N LYS A 243 -18.94 15.11 -19.69
CA LYS A 243 -20.25 15.65 -19.23
C LYS A 243 -20.48 15.41 -17.72
N VAL A 244 -20.70 16.52 -16.99
CA VAL A 244 -21.54 16.66 -15.78
C VAL A 244 -21.25 15.72 -14.59
N PHE A 245 -20.54 16.24 -13.59
CA PHE A 245 -20.78 16.16 -12.12
C PHE A 245 -19.44 16.36 -11.37
N GLU A 246 -18.98 17.61 -11.26
CA GLU A 246 -17.80 18.01 -10.46
C GLU A 246 -18.01 17.86 -8.93
N ALA A 247 -19.22 17.56 -8.45
CA ALA A 247 -19.55 17.68 -7.03
C ALA A 247 -19.14 16.47 -6.14
N ILE A 248 -18.68 15.34 -6.71
CA ILE A 248 -18.23 14.16 -5.94
C ILE A 248 -16.97 13.53 -6.56
N GLU A 249 -16.08 14.31 -7.18
CA GLU A 249 -14.73 13.85 -7.55
C GLU A 249 -13.74 14.08 -6.39
N LYS A 250 -14.12 13.67 -5.17
CA LYS A 250 -13.12 13.45 -4.14
C LYS A 250 -12.39 12.17 -4.51
N PHE A 251 -11.16 12.31 -4.99
CA PHE A 251 -10.18 11.22 -5.13
C PHE A 251 -10.39 10.20 -4.01
N SER A 252 -10.86 8.99 -4.37
CA SER A 252 -10.87 7.88 -3.43
C SER A 252 -9.41 7.56 -3.11
N VAL A 253 -9.04 7.77 -1.85
CA VAL A 253 -7.71 7.45 -1.32
C VAL A 253 -7.42 5.98 -1.62
N VAL A 254 -8.44 5.13 -1.42
CA VAL A 254 -8.39 3.70 -1.72
C VAL A 254 -7.99 3.42 -3.16
N LYS A 255 -8.57 4.12 -4.15
CA LYS A 255 -8.16 3.94 -5.55
C LYS A 255 -6.69 4.26 -5.78
N THR A 256 -6.21 5.38 -5.22
CA THR A 256 -4.78 5.73 -5.31
C THR A 256 -3.90 4.62 -4.73
N LEU A 257 -4.29 4.06 -3.58
CA LEU A 257 -3.57 2.96 -2.94
C LEU A 257 -3.62 1.67 -3.77
N GLN A 258 -4.78 1.33 -4.36
CA GLN A 258 -4.91 0.19 -5.27
C GLN A 258 -3.99 0.35 -6.48
N SER A 259 -3.94 1.54 -7.08
CA SER A 259 -3.07 1.86 -8.22
C SER A 259 -1.59 1.68 -7.89
N ILE A 260 -1.16 2.14 -6.71
CA ILE A 260 0.20 1.90 -6.19
C ILE A 260 0.44 0.40 -6.01
N SER A 261 -0.50 -0.31 -5.41
CA SER A 261 -0.39 -1.75 -5.18
C SER A 261 -0.37 -2.59 -6.46
N GLU A 262 -0.87 -2.10 -7.59
CA GLU A 262 -0.85 -2.81 -8.88
C GLU A 262 0.31 -2.41 -9.79
N ALA A 263 0.89 -1.23 -9.58
CA ALA A 263 1.99 -0.72 -10.40
C ALA A 263 3.29 -1.47 -10.17
N ASN A 264 4.12 -1.51 -11.22
CA ASN A 264 5.52 -1.88 -11.11
C ASN A 264 6.36 -0.67 -10.71
N VAL A 265 6.07 0.48 -11.33
CA VAL A 265 6.74 1.75 -11.04
C VAL A 265 5.71 2.83 -10.74
N VAL A 266 5.93 3.57 -9.67
CA VAL A 266 5.11 4.71 -9.27
C VAL A 266 5.84 6.00 -9.62
N VAL A 267 5.13 6.92 -10.25
CA VAL A 267 5.59 8.30 -10.47
C VAL A 267 4.88 9.20 -9.47
N LEU A 268 5.61 9.68 -8.47
CA LEU A 268 5.11 10.68 -7.54
C LEU A 268 5.27 12.06 -8.17
N MET A 269 4.15 12.67 -8.53
CA MET A 269 4.09 14.03 -9.05
C MET A 269 3.95 15.06 -7.93
N LEU A 270 4.88 16.00 -7.90
CA LEU A 270 4.88 17.18 -7.04
C LEU A 270 4.63 18.43 -7.88
N ASP A 271 4.00 19.44 -7.29
CA ASP A 271 3.83 20.76 -7.91
C ASP A 271 4.95 21.69 -7.43
N ALA A 272 5.79 22.17 -8.33
CA ALA A 272 6.90 23.05 -7.98
C ALA A 272 6.45 24.44 -7.48
N GLN A 273 5.19 24.83 -7.73
CA GLN A 273 4.65 26.11 -7.27
C GLN A 273 4.00 26.02 -5.88
N GLN A 274 3.99 24.84 -5.27
CA GLN A 274 3.38 24.60 -3.97
C GLN A 274 4.39 23.93 -3.05
N ASP A 275 4.23 24.18 -1.75
CA ASP A 275 5.00 23.46 -0.75
C ASP A 275 4.70 21.96 -0.79
N ILE A 276 5.72 21.15 -0.51
CA ILE A 276 5.53 19.73 -0.25
C ILE A 276 4.72 19.60 1.03
N SER A 277 3.53 19.04 0.88
CA SER A 277 2.59 18.83 1.98
C SER A 277 2.88 17.51 2.71
N GLU A 278 2.33 17.36 3.92
CA GLU A 278 2.34 16.06 4.61
C GLU A 278 1.75 14.96 3.72
N GLN A 279 0.67 15.24 2.98
CA GLN A 279 0.03 14.28 2.09
C GLN A 279 0.99 13.71 1.04
N ASP A 280 1.89 14.53 0.49
CA ASP A 280 2.89 14.07 -0.49
C ASP A 280 3.90 13.12 0.15
N ALA A 281 4.39 13.46 1.35
CA ALA A 281 5.30 12.60 2.12
C ALA A 281 4.64 11.27 2.51
N HIS A 282 3.34 11.28 2.82
CA HIS A 282 2.59 10.08 3.18
C HIS A 282 2.32 9.16 2.00
N ILE A 283 1.93 9.69 0.83
CA ILE A 283 1.83 8.91 -0.39
C ILE A 283 3.20 8.27 -0.69
N ALA A 284 4.29 9.03 -0.55
CA ALA A 284 5.62 8.50 -0.76
C ALA A 284 6.01 7.41 0.25
N GLY A 285 5.63 7.57 1.53
CA GLY A 285 5.78 6.57 2.57
C GLY A 285 5.06 5.27 2.22
N PHE A 286 3.80 5.34 1.77
CA PHE A 286 3.06 4.16 1.34
C PHE A 286 3.70 3.47 0.13
N VAL A 287 4.24 4.22 -0.84
CA VAL A 287 4.98 3.63 -1.98
C VAL A 287 6.21 2.87 -1.51
N LEU A 288 7.01 3.46 -0.61
CA LEU A 288 8.19 2.85 -0.01
C LEU A 288 7.82 1.58 0.76
N GLU A 289 6.77 1.64 1.58
CA GLU A 289 6.26 0.51 2.35
C GLU A 289 5.74 -0.60 1.43
N THR A 290 4.98 -0.27 0.38
CA THR A 290 4.54 -1.23 -0.65
C THR A 290 5.72 -1.87 -1.38
N GLY A 291 6.88 -1.20 -1.38
CA GLY A 291 8.09 -1.67 -2.02
C GLY A 291 8.08 -1.48 -3.52
N ARG A 292 7.27 -0.55 -4.04
CA ARG A 292 7.25 -0.26 -5.47
C ARG A 292 8.44 0.60 -5.86
N ALA A 293 8.89 0.42 -7.08
CA ALA A 293 9.85 1.34 -7.68
C ALA A 293 9.24 2.75 -7.74
N LEU A 294 10.06 3.77 -7.47
CA LEU A 294 9.61 5.15 -7.34
C LEU A 294 10.49 6.09 -8.16
N VAL A 295 9.83 6.97 -8.90
CA VAL A 295 10.43 8.12 -9.57
C VAL A 295 9.67 9.37 -9.16
N ILE A 296 10.37 10.45 -8.86
CA ILE A 296 9.77 11.72 -8.43
C ILE A 296 9.78 12.69 -9.61
N ALA A 297 8.61 13.24 -9.95
CA ALA A 297 8.43 14.22 -11.01
C ALA A 297 7.94 15.54 -10.43
N VAL A 298 8.82 16.55 -10.39
CA VAL A 298 8.51 17.90 -9.93
C VAL A 298 8.03 18.71 -11.15
N ASN A 299 6.72 18.90 -11.25
CA ASN A 299 6.05 19.49 -12.40
C ASN A 299 5.86 21.01 -12.25
N LYS A 300 5.53 21.70 -13.36
CA LYS A 300 5.39 23.16 -13.46
C LYS A 300 6.70 23.92 -13.20
N TRP A 301 7.83 23.29 -13.55
CA TRP A 301 9.16 23.85 -13.33
C TRP A 301 9.50 25.06 -14.23
N ASP A 302 8.79 25.20 -15.35
CA ASP A 302 9.12 26.14 -16.42
C ASP A 302 8.88 27.62 -16.08
N GLY A 303 8.10 27.91 -15.03
CA GLY A 303 7.76 29.27 -14.60
C GLY A 303 8.54 29.80 -13.40
N LEU A 304 9.55 29.07 -12.90
CA LEU A 304 10.24 29.40 -11.65
C LEU A 304 11.56 30.15 -11.86
N GLU A 305 11.80 31.14 -11.00
CA GLU A 305 13.06 31.87 -10.89
C GLU A 305 14.15 31.03 -10.18
N SER A 306 15.43 31.41 -10.31
CA SER A 306 16.55 30.62 -9.77
C SER A 306 16.46 30.42 -8.25
N TRP A 307 16.12 31.46 -7.49
CA TRP A 307 16.03 31.38 -6.04
C TRP A 307 14.91 30.43 -5.59
N GLN A 308 13.76 30.44 -6.27
CA GLN A 308 12.65 29.52 -5.99
C GLN A 308 13.05 28.07 -6.23
N ARG A 309 13.77 27.82 -7.33
CA ARG A 309 14.26 26.47 -7.68
C ARG A 309 15.19 25.92 -6.60
N ASP A 310 16.04 26.76 -6.03
CA ASP A 310 16.99 26.34 -5.00
C ASP A 310 16.29 26.11 -3.66
N GLU A 311 15.31 26.95 -3.31
CA GLU A 311 14.46 26.75 -2.13
C GLU A 311 13.70 25.42 -2.21
N ILE A 312 13.06 25.11 -3.34
CA ILE A 312 12.33 23.85 -3.55
C ILE A 312 13.26 22.64 -3.43
N LYS A 313 14.47 22.70 -3.99
CA LYS A 313 15.44 21.58 -3.86
C LYS A 313 15.79 21.32 -2.40
N ILE A 314 16.04 22.37 -1.62
CA ILE A 314 16.33 22.25 -0.19
C ILE A 314 15.13 21.65 0.55
N ASP A 315 13.92 22.10 0.21
CA ASP A 315 12.69 21.65 0.84
C ASP A 315 12.41 20.17 0.54
N ILE A 316 12.67 19.74 -0.70
CA ILE A 316 12.58 18.34 -1.09
C ILE A 316 13.63 17.49 -0.35
N ASP A 317 14.90 17.91 -0.36
CA ASP A 317 15.98 17.17 0.30
C ASP A 317 15.67 16.96 1.78
N ARG A 318 15.15 18.00 2.46
CA ARG A 318 14.77 17.93 3.87
C ARG A 318 13.54 17.05 4.13
N LYS A 319 12.47 17.18 3.33
CA LYS A 319 11.18 16.51 3.60
C LYS A 319 11.13 15.09 3.04
N LEU A 320 11.90 14.78 2.00
CA LEU A 320 11.89 13.50 1.27
C LEU A 320 13.25 12.77 1.30
N ASP A 321 14.13 13.08 2.26
CA ASP A 321 15.44 12.41 2.46
C ASP A 321 15.33 10.87 2.48
N PHE A 322 14.27 10.35 3.09
CA PHE A 322 13.99 8.91 3.15
C PHE A 322 13.78 8.25 1.78
N LEU A 323 13.60 9.04 0.72
CA LEU A 323 13.47 8.61 -0.67
C LEU A 323 14.78 8.74 -1.46
N GLY A 324 15.95 8.80 -0.81
CA GLY A 324 17.23 8.95 -1.49
C GLY A 324 17.59 7.88 -2.55
N PHE A 325 16.81 6.81 -2.69
CA PHE A 325 16.93 5.84 -3.80
C PHE A 325 16.18 6.27 -5.08
N ALA A 326 15.17 7.14 -4.97
CA ALA A 326 14.33 7.56 -6.07
C ALA A 326 15.01 8.67 -6.89
N LYS A 327 14.93 8.56 -8.22
CA LYS A 327 15.42 9.62 -9.11
C LYS A 327 14.40 10.75 -9.22
N MET A 328 14.91 11.98 -9.22
CA MET A 328 14.12 13.19 -9.31
C MET A 328 14.26 13.84 -10.68
N HIS A 329 13.13 14.26 -11.24
CA HIS A 329 13.07 14.94 -12.53
C HIS A 329 12.27 16.22 -12.39
N PHE A 330 12.84 17.32 -12.90
CA PHE A 330 12.15 18.59 -13.02
C PHE A 330 11.53 18.67 -14.41
N ILE A 331 10.21 18.76 -14.48
CA ILE A 331 9.46 18.65 -15.72
C ILE A 331 8.48 19.82 -15.91
N SER A 332 8.08 20.02 -17.16
CA SER A 332 6.88 20.76 -17.50
C SER A 332 6.03 19.87 -18.39
N ALA A 333 5.00 19.26 -17.81
CA ALA A 333 4.06 18.42 -18.54
C ALA A 333 3.38 19.21 -19.67
N LEU A 334 3.04 20.48 -19.41
CA LEU A 334 2.37 21.35 -20.39
C LEU A 334 3.27 21.64 -21.60
N LYS A 335 4.57 21.85 -21.39
CA LYS A 335 5.54 22.15 -22.45
C LYS A 335 6.27 20.91 -23.00
N ALA A 336 5.89 19.71 -22.56
CA ALA A 336 6.57 18.46 -22.86
C ALA A 336 8.09 18.47 -22.55
N GLN A 337 8.52 19.20 -21.52
CA GLN A 337 9.92 19.30 -21.13
C GLN A 337 10.26 18.32 -20.00
N GLY A 338 11.40 17.63 -20.11
CA GLY A 338 11.90 16.70 -19.09
C GLY A 338 11.25 15.31 -19.11
N ILE A 339 10.36 15.03 -20.07
CA ILE A 339 9.65 13.74 -20.18
C ILE A 339 10.57 12.58 -20.58
N GLY A 340 11.49 12.80 -21.53
CA GLY A 340 12.46 11.77 -21.95
C GLY A 340 13.34 11.24 -20.80
N PRO A 341 14.03 12.12 -20.03
CA PRO A 341 14.77 11.71 -18.84
C PRO A 341 13.93 11.00 -17.77
N LEU A 342 12.68 11.42 -17.58
CA LEU A 342 11.71 10.78 -16.70
C LEU A 342 11.45 9.32 -17.14
N MET A 343 11.13 9.10 -18.42
CA MET A 343 10.89 7.78 -18.99
C MET A 343 12.13 6.87 -18.90
N LYS A 344 13.32 7.41 -19.16
CA LYS A 344 14.57 6.63 -18.97
C LYS A 344 14.77 6.19 -17.53
N SER A 345 14.38 7.03 -16.56
CA SER A 345 14.50 6.68 -15.15
C SER A 345 13.42 5.70 -14.69
N LEU A 346 12.22 5.76 -15.28
CA LEU A 346 11.18 4.75 -15.12
C LEU A 346 11.69 3.36 -15.56
N ASP A 347 12.32 3.27 -16.72
CA ASP A 347 12.92 2.03 -17.22
C ASP A 347 14.03 1.51 -16.30
N GLN A 348 14.91 2.40 -15.81
CA GLN A 348 15.97 2.03 -14.88
C GLN A 348 15.40 1.54 -13.54
N ALA A 349 14.37 2.21 -13.03
CA ALA A 349 13.70 1.84 -11.79
C ALA A 349 13.01 0.47 -11.92
N TYR A 350 12.34 0.22 -13.05
CA TYR A 350 11.77 -1.09 -13.37
C TYR A 350 12.85 -2.17 -13.43
N ALA A 351 13.92 -1.95 -14.21
CA ALA A 351 15.01 -2.92 -14.35
C ALA A 351 15.70 -3.23 -13.01
N ALA A 352 15.87 -2.21 -12.15
CA ALA A 352 16.43 -2.40 -10.81
C ALA A 352 15.49 -3.18 -9.89
N ALA A 353 14.19 -2.90 -9.93
CA ALA A 353 13.20 -3.59 -9.10
C ALA A 353 13.05 -5.08 -9.48
N PHE A 354 13.27 -5.40 -10.76
CA PHE A 354 13.23 -6.76 -11.32
C PHE A 354 14.63 -7.30 -11.64
N ALA A 355 15.68 -6.81 -10.98
CA ALA A 355 17.02 -7.34 -11.18
C ALA A 355 17.14 -8.78 -10.67
N ASP A 356 17.73 -9.67 -11.49
CA ASP A 356 18.12 -11.02 -11.07
C ASP A 356 19.49 -10.97 -10.37
N LEU A 357 19.48 -11.26 -9.07
CA LEU A 357 20.62 -11.14 -8.18
C LEU A 357 21.06 -12.54 -7.72
N SER A 358 22.02 -13.12 -8.46
CA SER A 358 22.55 -14.45 -8.15
C SER A 358 23.16 -14.54 -6.74
N THR A 359 22.90 -15.64 -6.03
CA THR A 359 23.43 -15.96 -4.70
C THR A 359 24.96 -15.77 -4.56
N PRO A 360 25.82 -16.17 -5.53
CA PRO A 360 27.26 -15.97 -5.40
C PRO A 360 27.67 -14.50 -5.38
N LYS A 361 27.04 -13.65 -6.23
CA LYS A 361 27.29 -12.21 -6.25
C LYS A 361 26.82 -11.55 -4.95
N LEU A 362 25.62 -11.90 -4.48
CA LEU A 362 25.06 -11.40 -3.22
C LEU A 362 25.94 -11.77 -2.03
N THR A 363 26.39 -13.02 -1.97
CA THR A 363 27.25 -13.50 -0.88
C THR A 363 28.62 -12.83 -0.91
N ARG A 364 29.19 -12.58 -2.08
CA ARG A 364 30.45 -11.82 -2.19
C ARG A 364 30.31 -10.39 -1.68
N ALA A 365 29.29 -9.67 -2.15
CA ALA A 365 29.01 -8.32 -1.68
C ALA A 365 28.73 -8.26 -0.16
N LEU A 366 28.06 -9.28 0.39
CA LEU A 366 27.88 -9.41 1.84
C LEU A 366 29.22 -9.50 2.59
N ILE A 367 30.12 -10.36 2.11
CA ILE A 367 31.44 -10.57 2.73
C ILE A 367 32.24 -9.26 2.69
N GLU A 368 32.28 -8.59 1.53
CA GLU A 368 32.95 -7.29 1.36
C GLU A 368 32.40 -6.23 2.31
N ALA A 369 31.07 -6.17 2.50
CA ALA A 369 30.43 -5.26 3.46
C ALA A 369 30.85 -5.56 4.90
N VAL A 370 30.87 -6.84 5.30
CA VAL A 370 31.23 -7.25 6.66
C VAL A 370 32.70 -6.99 6.95
N GLU A 371 33.58 -7.20 5.97
CA GLU A 371 35.01 -6.90 6.09
C GLU A 371 35.25 -5.40 6.23
N LYS A 372 34.52 -4.57 5.47
CA LYS A 372 34.61 -3.11 5.57
C LYS A 372 34.07 -2.58 6.89
N GLN A 373 32.98 -3.15 7.39
CA GLN A 373 32.39 -2.78 8.67
C GLN A 373 31.79 -3.99 9.36
N GLU A 374 32.45 -4.47 10.41
CA GLU A 374 31.96 -5.60 11.19
C GLU A 374 30.69 -5.26 11.99
N PRO A 375 29.76 -6.23 12.18
CA PRO A 375 28.63 -6.03 13.08
C PRO A 375 29.10 -5.89 14.53
N LYS A 376 28.47 -4.98 15.26
CA LYS A 376 28.70 -4.81 16.70
C LYS A 376 28.33 -6.09 17.46
N ARG A 377 29.04 -6.35 18.56
CA ARG A 377 28.70 -7.45 19.48
C ARG A 377 27.48 -7.06 20.32
N LYS A 378 26.65 -8.05 20.67
CA LYS A 378 25.59 -7.91 21.67
C LYS A 378 25.94 -8.84 22.83
N GLY A 379 26.40 -8.27 23.94
CA GLY A 379 27.02 -9.04 25.02
C GLY A 379 28.30 -9.74 24.53
N SER A 380 28.41 -11.05 24.79
CA SER A 380 29.56 -11.87 24.38
C SER A 380 29.47 -12.40 22.94
N ILE A 381 28.30 -12.28 22.28
CA ILE A 381 28.05 -12.88 20.98
C ILE A 381 28.22 -11.84 19.87
N ARG A 382 29.00 -12.20 18.84
CA ARG A 382 29.06 -11.46 17.58
C ARG A 382 28.17 -12.14 16.54
N PRO A 383 27.21 -11.42 15.93
CA PRO A 383 26.44 -11.94 14.81
C PRO A 383 27.36 -12.37 13.66
N LYS A 384 27.07 -13.52 13.05
CA LYS A 384 27.83 -14.03 11.90
C LYS A 384 26.92 -14.26 10.73
N MET A 385 27.05 -13.44 9.69
CA MET A 385 26.35 -13.61 8.42
C MET A 385 27.19 -14.52 7.53
N ARG A 386 26.58 -15.57 6.97
CA ARG A 386 27.27 -16.64 6.23
C ARG A 386 27.10 -16.53 4.73
N TYR A 387 25.87 -16.32 4.28
CA TYR A 387 25.56 -16.18 2.86
C TYR A 387 24.26 -15.38 2.67
N ALA A 388 24.04 -14.89 1.45
CA ALA A 388 22.85 -14.16 1.06
C ALA A 388 22.30 -14.68 -0.26
N HIS A 389 20.97 -14.75 -0.38
CA HIS A 389 20.26 -15.08 -1.62
C HIS A 389 19.09 -14.13 -1.85
N GLN A 390 18.57 -14.10 -3.07
CA GLN A 390 17.39 -13.30 -3.40
C GLN A 390 16.12 -14.03 -2.96
N GLY A 391 15.30 -13.38 -2.12
CA GLY A 391 14.02 -13.90 -1.64
C GLY A 391 12.80 -13.37 -2.41
N GLY A 392 12.97 -12.34 -3.22
CA GLY A 392 11.87 -11.70 -3.96
C GLY A 392 12.33 -10.58 -4.90
N MET A 393 11.40 -10.14 -5.73
CA MET A 393 11.57 -9.07 -6.72
C MET A 393 10.40 -8.08 -6.60
N ASN A 394 10.63 -6.82 -6.96
CA ASN A 394 9.65 -5.73 -6.90
C ASN A 394 8.92 -5.59 -5.54
N PRO A 395 9.66 -5.30 -4.45
CA PRO A 395 11.09 -4.89 -4.43
C PRO A 395 12.06 -6.07 -4.35
N PRO A 396 13.34 -5.89 -4.71
CA PRO A 396 14.38 -6.86 -4.41
C PRO A 396 14.45 -7.13 -2.89
N VAL A 397 14.33 -8.40 -2.52
CA VAL A 397 14.49 -8.87 -1.14
C VAL A 397 15.76 -9.70 -1.05
N ILE A 398 16.70 -9.29 -0.21
CA ILE A 398 17.93 -10.04 0.06
C ILE A 398 17.77 -10.74 1.42
N VAL A 399 17.80 -12.06 1.41
CA VAL A 399 17.69 -12.89 2.60
C VAL A 399 19.10 -13.31 3.03
N ILE A 400 19.53 -12.84 4.20
CA ILE A 400 20.83 -13.12 4.77
C ILE A 400 20.70 -14.20 5.84
N HIS A 401 21.47 -15.26 5.70
CA HIS A 401 21.50 -16.39 6.62
C HIS A 401 22.73 -16.34 7.52
N GLY A 402 22.55 -16.73 8.78
CA GLY A 402 23.64 -16.66 9.74
C GLY A 402 23.26 -17.09 11.15
N ASN A 403 24.14 -16.73 12.09
CA ASN A 403 24.00 -17.00 13.51
C ASN A 403 23.83 -15.70 14.28
N ALA A 404 22.96 -15.71 15.30
CA ALA A 404 22.68 -14.57 16.17
C ALA A 404 22.35 -13.29 15.39
N LEU A 405 21.59 -13.40 14.29
CA LEU A 405 21.24 -12.23 13.47
C LEU A 405 20.18 -11.35 14.13
N ASP A 406 19.45 -11.86 15.11
CA ASP A 406 18.55 -11.12 16.01
C ASP A 406 19.30 -10.06 16.84
N ALA A 407 20.62 -10.13 16.92
CA ALA A 407 21.47 -9.14 17.55
C ALA A 407 21.95 -8.02 16.60
N ILE A 408 21.63 -8.09 15.30
CA ILE A 408 21.91 -7.01 14.35
C ILE A 408 20.96 -5.84 14.60
N ALA A 409 21.51 -4.65 14.79
CA ALA A 409 20.73 -3.43 14.97
C ALA A 409 20.33 -2.80 13.64
N GLU A 410 19.21 -2.08 13.62
CA GLU A 410 18.67 -1.41 12.43
C GLU A 410 19.67 -0.49 11.67
N PRO A 411 20.55 0.28 12.35
CA PRO A 411 21.57 1.07 11.64
C PRO A 411 22.51 0.21 10.78
N TYR A 412 22.84 -1.00 11.23
CA TYR A 412 23.71 -1.90 10.49
C TYR A 412 22.97 -2.55 9.30
N LYS A 413 21.67 -2.83 9.46
CA LYS A 413 20.81 -3.26 8.34
C LYS A 413 20.74 -2.18 7.25
N ARG A 414 20.53 -0.91 7.61
CA ARG A 414 20.56 0.23 6.67
C ARG A 414 21.91 0.40 5.97
N TYR A 415 23.01 0.13 6.68
CA TYR A 415 24.35 0.09 6.08
C TYR A 415 24.44 -0.99 4.99
N LEU A 416 24.00 -2.21 5.28
CA LEU A 416 23.98 -3.29 4.29
C LEU A 416 23.07 -2.96 3.10
N GLU A 417 21.89 -2.38 3.34
CA GLU A 417 20.97 -1.97 2.29
C GLU A 417 21.59 -0.91 1.37
N LYS A 418 22.30 0.08 1.93
CA LYS A 418 23.06 1.05 1.14
C LYS A 418 24.16 0.36 0.32
N HIS A 419 24.95 -0.51 0.94
CA HIS A 419 26.04 -1.21 0.27
C HIS A 419 25.54 -2.06 -0.91
N PHE A 420 24.51 -2.87 -0.70
CA PHE A 420 23.94 -3.69 -1.79
C PHE A 420 23.33 -2.85 -2.91
N ARG A 421 22.63 -1.74 -2.59
CA ARG A 421 22.09 -0.84 -3.61
C ARG A 421 23.19 -0.24 -4.48
N GLU A 422 24.29 0.21 -3.86
CA GLU A 422 25.44 0.76 -4.59
C GLU A 422 26.13 -0.32 -5.45
N THR A 423 26.42 -1.49 -4.87
CA THR A 423 27.11 -2.59 -5.56
C THR A 423 26.34 -3.12 -6.78
N PHE A 424 25.00 -3.16 -6.70
CA PHE A 424 24.14 -3.65 -7.78
C PHE A 424 23.46 -2.55 -8.60
N ASN A 425 23.81 -1.27 -8.37
CA ASN A 425 23.22 -0.12 -9.05
C ASN A 425 21.68 -0.12 -9.02
N LEU A 426 21.09 -0.45 -7.87
CA LEU A 426 19.64 -0.56 -7.68
C LEU A 426 19.02 0.83 -7.50
N VAL A 427 18.90 1.54 -8.60
CA VAL A 427 18.38 2.91 -8.66
C VAL A 427 16.86 2.88 -8.80
N GLY A 428 16.15 3.73 -8.06
CA GLY A 428 14.70 3.89 -8.20
C GLY A 428 13.88 2.78 -7.56
N THR A 429 14.49 1.82 -6.87
CA THR A 429 13.79 0.78 -6.10
C THR A 429 14.23 0.78 -4.64
N PRO A 430 13.31 0.58 -3.69
CA PRO A 430 13.69 0.21 -2.35
C PRO A 430 14.30 -1.21 -2.35
N LEU A 431 15.14 -1.49 -1.36
CA LEU A 431 15.76 -2.80 -1.13
C LEU A 431 15.38 -3.27 0.27
N ARG A 432 14.93 -4.51 0.40
CA ARG A 432 14.62 -5.09 1.72
C ARG A 432 15.65 -6.14 2.10
N ILE A 433 16.13 -6.08 3.35
CA ILE A 433 16.94 -7.16 3.94
C ILE A 433 16.11 -7.95 4.95
N GLU A 434 16.08 -9.27 4.75
CA GLU A 434 15.58 -10.22 5.74
C GLU A 434 16.75 -10.94 6.40
N LEU A 435 16.72 -11.02 7.73
CA LEU A 435 17.71 -11.76 8.50
C LEU A 435 17.10 -13.07 8.98
N ARG A 436 17.67 -14.20 8.54
CA ARG A 436 17.22 -15.54 8.95
C ARG A 436 18.29 -16.25 9.77
N THR A 437 18.05 -16.35 11.07
CA THR A 437 18.88 -17.18 11.95
C THR A 437 18.50 -18.64 11.77
N GLY A 438 19.48 -19.52 11.57
CA GLY A 438 19.23 -20.96 11.57
C GLY A 438 18.67 -21.41 12.93
N LYS A 439 17.70 -22.35 12.93
CA LYS A 439 17.25 -22.97 14.19
C LYS A 439 18.47 -23.60 14.85
N ASN A 440 18.80 -23.18 16.07
CA ASN A 440 19.84 -23.81 16.87
C ASN A 440 19.35 -25.20 17.26
N PRO A 441 19.92 -26.30 16.74
CA PRO A 441 19.47 -27.66 17.06
C PRO A 441 19.64 -28.02 18.55
N PHE A 442 20.43 -27.24 19.28
CA PHE A 442 20.76 -27.44 20.69
C PHE A 442 20.07 -26.48 21.64
N ALA A 443 19.22 -25.57 21.14
CA ALA A 443 18.37 -24.75 22.00
C ALA A 443 17.30 -25.66 22.59
N LYS A 444 17.58 -26.26 23.77
CA LYS A 444 16.56 -26.91 24.59
C LYS A 444 15.44 -25.89 24.78
N GLY A 445 14.22 -26.25 24.36
CA GLY A 445 13.03 -25.46 24.63
C GLY A 445 12.96 -25.19 26.12
N SER A 446 13.01 -23.93 26.50
CA SER A 446 12.60 -23.51 27.83
C SER A 446 11.07 -23.56 27.85
N GLU A 447 10.52 -24.76 27.99
CA GLU A 447 9.22 -24.91 28.64
C GLU A 447 9.39 -24.50 30.10
N LYS A 448 8.88 -23.33 30.45
CA LYS A 448 8.28 -23.03 31.75
C LYS A 448 7.19 -21.98 31.56
#